data_AF-A0A6P0N7J7-F1
#
_entry.id   AF-A0A6P0N7J7-F1
#
_cell.length_a   1.000
_cell.length_b   1.000
_cell.length_c   1.000
_cell.angle_alpha   90.00
_cell.angle_beta   90.00
_cell.angle_gamma   90.00
#
_symmetry.space_group_name_H-M   'P 1'
#
loop_
_entity.id
_entity.type
_entity.pdbx_description
1 polymer ?
#
loop_
_entity_poly.entity_id
_entity_poly.type
_entity_poly.pdbx_seq_one_letter_code
_entity_poly.pdbx_strand_id
1 'polypeptide(L)'
;YIGDASYDNQRVATALVAFLKDLDNMKEYTLLLKSSLQKRYQLDPNPLTAEDYLHGLADYRYQGNIERTARQLLGDFRKGLLGAIALEVPPEVLP
;
A
#
# COMPACT_ATOMS: atom_id res chain seq x y z
N TYR A 1 -6.67 -4.99 25.73
CA TYR A 1 -6.22 -3.72 25.15
C TYR A 1 -6.38 -3.80 23.63
N ILE A 2 -7.33 -3.06 23.06
CA ILE A 2 -7.60 -3.07 21.61
C ILE A 2 -6.68 -2.05 20.89
N GLY A 3 -6.13 -1.08 21.64
CA GLY A 3 -5.28 -0.01 21.11
C GLY A 3 -3.92 -0.44 20.55
N ASP A 4 -3.25 -1.39 21.20
CA ASP A 4 -1.88 -1.80 20.81
C ASP A 4 -1.84 -2.44 19.42
N ALA A 5 -2.74 -3.40 19.18
CA ALA A 5 -2.89 -4.07 17.89
C ALA A 5 -3.39 -3.12 16.77
N SER A 6 -4.09 -2.03 17.09
CA SER A 6 -4.47 -1.02 16.10
C SER A 6 -3.28 -0.17 15.64
N TYR A 7 -2.40 0.24 16.56
CA TYR A 7 -1.16 0.94 16.17
C TYR A 7 -0.27 0.05 15.29
N ASP A 8 -0.25 -1.25 15.56
CA ASP A 8 0.49 -2.21 14.75
C ASP A 8 -0.09 -2.31 13.32
N ASN A 9 -1.42 -2.42 13.18
CA ASN A 9 -2.06 -2.45 11.86
C ASN A 9 -1.78 -1.19 11.04
N GLN A 10 -1.86 -0.01 11.66
CA GLN A 10 -1.58 1.25 10.96
C GLN A 10 -0.13 1.33 10.51
N ARG A 11 0.84 0.98 11.39
CA ARG A 11 2.26 0.96 11.05
C ARG A 11 2.57 -0.03 9.92
N VAL A 12 2.04 -1.23 9.98
CA VAL A 12 2.23 -2.25 8.94
C VAL A 12 1.59 -1.82 7.62
N ALA A 13 0.40 -1.19 7.66
CA ALA A 13 -0.25 -0.67 6.46
C ALA A 13 0.56 0.47 5.83
N THR A 14 1.08 1.41 6.62
CA THR A 14 1.95 2.48 6.14
C THR A 14 3.23 1.93 5.52
N ALA A 15 3.88 0.94 6.16
CA ALA A 15 5.07 0.29 5.61
C ALA A 15 4.78 -0.42 4.28
N LEU A 16 3.63 -1.08 4.15
CA LEU A 16 3.20 -1.69 2.91
C LEU A 16 2.97 -0.64 1.81
N VAL A 17 2.31 0.49 2.12
CA VAL A 17 2.14 1.58 1.13
C VAL A 17 3.49 2.10 0.65
N ALA A 18 4.44 2.31 1.56
CA ALA A 18 5.80 2.72 1.19
C ALA A 18 6.46 1.71 0.25
N PHE A 19 6.42 0.42 0.60
CA PHE A 19 6.97 -0.66 -0.22
C PHE A 19 6.34 -0.71 -1.62
N LEU A 20 5.01 -0.60 -1.73
CA LEU A 20 4.32 -0.61 -3.02
C LEU A 20 4.69 0.59 -3.89
N LYS A 21 4.87 1.76 -3.29
CA LYS A 21 5.35 2.95 -4.00
C LYS A 21 6.78 2.79 -4.49
N ASP A 22 7.65 2.19 -3.68
CA ASP A 22 9.04 1.94 -4.06
C ASP A 22 9.11 0.96 -5.24
N LEU A 23 8.28 -0.09 -5.22
CA LEU A 23 8.14 -1.01 -6.36
C LEU A 23 7.66 -0.30 -7.64
N ASP A 24 6.67 0.59 -7.55
CA ASP A 24 6.19 1.35 -8.72
C ASP A 24 7.29 2.28 -9.30
N ASN A 25 8.18 2.79 -8.44
CA ASN A 25 9.32 3.64 -8.82
C ASN A 25 10.49 2.85 -9.44
N MET A 26 10.56 1.53 -9.26
CA MET A 26 11.59 0.69 -9.89
C MET A 26 11.30 0.55 -11.39
N LYS A 27 12.05 1.32 -12.20
CA LYS A 27 11.89 1.50 -13.66
C LYS A 27 11.73 0.21 -14.49
N GLU A 28 12.29 -0.91 -14.03
CA GLU A 28 12.18 -2.21 -14.72
C GLU A 28 10.77 -2.82 -14.65
N TYR A 29 9.93 -2.40 -13.69
CA TYR A 29 8.57 -2.89 -13.49
C TYR A 29 7.49 -1.82 -13.78
N THR A 30 7.91 -0.56 -13.96
CA THR A 30 7.05 0.62 -14.14
C THR A 30 6.14 0.57 -15.38
N LEU A 31 6.48 -0.20 -16.42
CA LEU A 31 5.69 -0.25 -17.66
C LEU A 31 4.33 -0.97 -17.54
N LEU A 32 4.06 -1.69 -16.44
CA LEU A 32 2.84 -2.51 -16.29
C LEU A 32 1.90 -2.07 -15.15
N LEU A 33 2.34 -1.16 -14.29
CA LEU A 33 1.60 -0.77 -13.09
C LEU A 33 1.30 0.74 -13.10
N LYS A 34 0.11 1.12 -13.60
CA LYS A 34 -0.66 2.12 -12.83
C LYS A 34 -0.71 1.56 -11.40
N SER A 35 -0.32 2.36 -10.40
CA SER A 35 -0.13 1.86 -9.04
C SER A 35 -1.31 1.00 -8.63
N SER A 36 -1.02 -0.20 -8.12
CA SER A 36 -2.04 -1.14 -7.64
C SER A 36 -3.03 -0.46 -6.69
N LEU A 37 -2.50 0.46 -5.89
CA LEU A 37 -3.21 1.38 -5.02
C LEU A 37 -4.19 2.29 -5.78
N GLN A 38 -3.76 3.01 -6.83
CA GLN A 38 -4.66 3.86 -7.62
C GLN A 38 -5.72 3.02 -8.36
N LYS A 39 -5.37 1.84 -8.88
CA LYS A 39 -6.36 0.95 -9.53
C LYS A 39 -7.43 0.49 -8.55
N ARG A 40 -7.04 0.07 -7.34
CA ARG A 40 -7.96 -0.47 -6.33
C ARG A 40 -8.78 0.62 -5.64
N TYR A 41 -8.13 1.73 -5.30
CA TYR A 41 -8.69 2.75 -4.42
C TYR A 41 -9.07 4.05 -5.12
N GLN A 42 -8.73 4.20 -6.41
CA GLN A 42 -8.97 5.41 -7.20
C GLN A 42 -8.32 6.67 -6.61
N LEU A 43 -7.27 6.48 -5.80
CA LEU A 43 -6.47 7.54 -5.18
C LEU A 43 -5.01 7.34 -5.58
N ASP A 44 -4.40 8.38 -6.15
CA ASP A 44 -3.00 8.36 -6.58
C ASP A 44 -2.05 8.44 -5.37
N PRO A 45 -1.17 7.43 -5.15
CA PRO A 45 -0.22 7.43 -4.05
C PRO A 45 1.05 8.25 -4.30
N ASN A 46 1.35 8.61 -5.56
CA ASN A 46 2.61 9.27 -5.90
C ASN A 46 2.82 10.65 -5.25
N PRO A 47 1.82 11.56 -5.20
CA PRO A 47 2.03 12.89 -4.63
C PRO A 47 2.04 12.91 -3.10
N LEU A 48 1.68 11.81 -2.42
CA LEU A 48 1.48 11.76 -0.97
C LEU A 48 2.59 10.97 -0.29
N THR A 49 2.95 11.25 0.96
CA THR A 49 3.74 10.30 1.74
C THR A 49 2.94 9.02 2.00
N ALA A 50 3.57 7.93 2.44
CA ALA A 50 2.85 6.69 2.75
C ALA A 50 1.81 6.88 3.87
N GLU A 51 2.15 7.71 4.86
CA GLU A 51 1.25 8.10 5.95
C GLU A 51 0.11 8.98 5.42
N ASP A 52 0.42 10.05 4.68
CA ASP A 52 -0.60 10.94 4.09
C ASP A 52 -1.53 10.18 3.14
N TYR A 53 -1.03 9.18 2.42
CA TYR A 53 -1.86 8.32 1.59
C TYR A 53 -2.86 7.53 2.41
N LEU A 54 -2.43 6.92 3.52
CA LEU A 54 -3.31 6.13 4.38
C LEU A 54 -4.40 7.01 5.02
N HIS A 55 -4.04 8.21 5.47
CA HIS A 55 -4.97 9.21 5.98
C HIS A 55 -5.94 9.70 4.90
N GLY A 56 -5.42 10.11 3.73
CA GLY A 56 -6.23 10.56 2.61
C GLY A 56 -7.19 9.49 2.09
N LEU A 57 -6.76 8.22 2.09
CA LEU A 57 -7.63 7.09 1.75
C LEU A 57 -8.73 6.88 2.79
N ALA A 58 -8.42 7.06 4.08
CA ALA A 58 -9.39 6.97 5.15
C ALA A 58 -10.48 8.05 5.01
N ASP A 59 -10.09 9.28 4.74
CA ASP A 59 -11.03 10.39 4.49
C ASP A 59 -11.86 10.14 3.23
N TYR A 60 -11.21 9.71 2.14
CA TYR A 60 -11.87 9.53 0.84
C TYR A 60 -12.89 8.37 0.82
N ARG A 61 -12.63 7.25 1.49
CA ARG A 61 -13.46 6.03 1.37
C ARG A 61 -14.01 5.46 2.67
N TYR A 62 -13.48 5.89 3.81
CA TYR A 62 -13.74 5.23 5.10
C TYR A 62 -14.12 6.21 6.21
N GLN A 63 -14.63 7.39 5.87
CA GLN A 63 -15.15 8.39 6.83
C GLN A 63 -14.09 8.81 7.87
N GLY A 64 -12.82 8.91 7.45
CA GLY A 64 -11.69 9.24 8.32
C GLY A 64 -11.28 8.10 9.27
N ASN A 65 -11.86 6.90 9.14
CA ASN A 65 -11.50 5.77 10.00
C ASN A 65 -10.21 5.09 9.53
N ILE A 66 -9.09 5.55 10.06
CA ILE A 66 -7.74 5.06 9.71
C ILE A 66 -7.58 3.58 10.07
N GLU A 67 -8.10 3.13 11.21
CA GLU A 67 -7.98 1.73 11.62
C GLU A 67 -8.70 0.76 10.68
N ARG A 68 -9.92 1.12 10.27
CA ARG A 68 -10.66 0.36 9.26
C ARG A 68 -9.91 0.35 7.93
N THR A 69 -9.34 1.48 7.56
CA THR A 69 -8.57 1.63 6.31
C THR A 69 -7.34 0.74 6.30
N ALA A 70 -6.54 0.76 7.37
CA ALA A 70 -5.37 -0.09 7.53
C ALA A 70 -5.73 -1.58 7.42
N ARG A 71 -6.79 -2.02 8.13
CA ARG A 71 -7.24 -3.42 8.07
C ARG A 71 -7.74 -3.82 6.69
N GLN A 72 -8.50 -2.96 6.01
CA GLN A 72 -8.97 -3.22 4.66
C GLN A 72 -7.80 -3.31 3.69
N LEU A 73 -6.85 -2.39 3.76
CA LEU A 73 -5.68 -2.38 2.90
C LEU A 73 -4.83 -3.64 3.07
N LEU A 74 -4.53 -4.03 4.31
CA LEU A 74 -3.80 -5.27 4.60
C LEU A 74 -4.58 -6.51 4.16
N GLY A 75 -5.91 -6.51 4.34
CA GLY A 75 -6.78 -7.59 3.92
C GLY A 75 -6.82 -7.76 2.40
N ASP A 76 -6.91 -6.65 1.66
CA ASP A 76 -6.89 -6.63 0.20
C ASP A 76 -5.55 -7.12 -0.35
N PHE A 77 -4.44 -6.73 0.28
CA PHE A 77 -3.12 -7.25 -0.05
C PHE A 77 -3.02 -8.76 0.16
N ARG A 78 -3.41 -9.27 1.34
CA ARG A 78 -3.37 -10.72 1.67
C ARG A 78 -4.24 -11.57 0.76
N LYS A 79 -5.30 -10.99 0.18
CA LYS A 79 -6.19 -11.66 -0.79
C LYS A 79 -5.73 -11.51 -2.24
N GLY A 80 -4.63 -10.81 -2.51
CA GLY A 80 -4.15 -10.54 -3.87
C GLY A 80 -5.01 -9.54 -4.66
N LEU A 81 -5.85 -8.75 -4.00
CA LEU A 81 -6.78 -7.80 -4.65
C LEU A 81 -6.08 -6.52 -5.14
N LEU A 82 -4.83 -6.33 -4.76
CA LEU A 82 -3.94 -5.30 -5.32
C LEU A 82 -3.23 -5.79 -6.60
N GLY A 83 -3.52 -7.01 -7.05
CA GLY A 83 -2.88 -7.64 -8.21
C GLY A 83 -1.75 -8.59 -7.81
N ALA A 84 -1.10 -9.17 -8.81
CA ALA A 84 0.07 -10.02 -8.61
C ALA A 84 1.28 -9.14 -8.26
N ILE A 85 1.62 -9.09 -6.97
CA ILE A 85 2.75 -8.30 -6.45
C ILE A 85 3.78 -9.29 -5.94
N ALA A 86 4.97 -9.29 -6.55
CA ALA A 86 6.10 -10.06 -6.05
C ALA A 86 6.64 -9.36 -4.79
N LEU A 87 6.73 -10.10 -3.69
CA LEU A 87 7.29 -9.60 -2.42
C LEU A 87 8.82 -9.54 -2.45
N GLU A 88 9.45 -10.30 -3.33
CA GLU A 88 10.88 -10.35 -3.53
C GLU A 88 11.17 -10.12 -5.01
N VAL A 89 12.10 -9.21 -5.30
CA VAL A 89 12.69 -9.09 -6.62
C VAL A 89 13.77 -10.18 -6.77
N PRO A 90 13.97 -10.74 -7.99
CA PRO A 90 15.07 -11.67 -8.20
C PRO A 90 16.39 -11.03 -7.77
N PRO A 91 17.33 -11.79 -7.18
CA PRO A 91 18.65 -11.25 -6.88
C PRO A 91 19.29 -10.76 -8.19
N GLU A 92 19.92 -9.59 -8.15
CA GLU A 92 20.67 -9.06 -9.28
C GLU A 92 21.77 -10.07 -9.63
N VAL A 93 21.61 -10.78 -10.75
CA VAL A 93 22.66 -11.64 -11.29
C VAL A 93 23.76 -10.72 -11.80
N LEU A 94 24.72 -10.42 -10.92
CA LEU A 94 25.93 -9.69 -11.28
C LEU A 94 26.66 -10.46 -12.40
N PRO A 95 27.03 -9.79 -13.51
CA PRO A 95 27.71 -10.41 -14.64
C PRO A 95 29.14 -10.87 -14.32
#